data_AF-A0A2V8U648-F1
#
_entry.id   AF-A0A2V8U648-F1
#
_cell.length_a   1.000
_cell.length_b   1.000
_cell.length_c   1.000
_cell.angle_alpha   90.00
_cell.angle_beta   90.00
_cell.angle_gamma   90.00
#
_symmetry.space_group_name_H-M   'P 1'
#
loop_
_entity.id
_entity.type
_entity.pdbx_description
1 polymer ?
#
loop_
_entity_poly.entity_id
_entity_poly.type
_entity_poly.pdbx_seq_one_letter_code
_entity_poly.pdbx_strand_id
1 'polypeptide(L)'
;MKLKLGIPKGSLEHATIELFRRAGFQITTSSRSYFPAIDDPEIECMLIRAQEMARYVEDGVLDAGLTGRDWVEENEAKVHTVADLIYAKQSFG
;
A
#
# COMPACT_ATOMS: atom_id res chain seq x y z
N MET A 1 14.40 -12.98 5.41
CA MET A 1 14.17 -11.53 5.22
C MET A 1 12.70 -11.38 4.90
N LYS A 2 12.01 -10.38 5.45
CA LYS A 2 10.58 -10.17 5.17
C LYS A 2 10.40 -9.01 4.21
N LEU A 3 9.38 -9.09 3.37
CA LEU A 3 8.95 -8.02 2.46
C LEU A 3 8.23 -6.92 3.26
N LYS A 4 8.71 -5.69 3.20
CA LYS A 4 8.06 -4.51 3.78
C LYS A 4 7.09 -3.90 2.77
N LEU A 5 5.80 -4.09 3.02
CA LEU A 5 4.73 -3.68 2.13
C LEU A 5 3.98 -2.45 2.66
N GLY A 6 3.95 -1.39 1.86
CA GLY A 6 3.17 -0.19 2.11
C GLY A 6 1.71 -0.33 1.70
N ILE A 7 0.80 -0.15 2.66
CA ILE A 7 -0.64 -0.06 2.46
C ILE A 7 -1.07 1.42 2.57
N PRO A 8 -1.81 1.98 1.60
CA PRO A 8 -2.19 3.38 1.61
C PRO A 8 -3.19 3.65 2.74
N LYS A 9 -2.85 4.59 3.62
CA LYS A 9 -3.70 5.05 4.72
C LYS A 9 -4.79 6.01 4.21
N GLY A 10 -5.99 5.92 4.75
CA GLY A 10 -7.11 6.82 4.43
C GLY A 10 -8.09 6.23 3.42
N SER A 11 -8.45 6.96 2.37
CA SER A 11 -9.56 6.62 1.46
C SER A 11 -9.40 5.28 0.74
N LEU A 12 -8.17 4.87 0.44
CA LEU A 12 -7.86 3.61 -0.24
C LEU A 12 -7.59 2.44 0.72
N GLU A 13 -7.55 2.69 2.04
CA GLU A 13 -7.11 1.70 3.02
C GLU A 13 -8.02 0.47 3.01
N HIS A 14 -9.33 0.67 3.17
CA HIS A 14 -10.29 -0.42 3.23
C HIS A 14 -10.38 -1.19 1.88
N ALA A 15 -10.36 -0.46 0.76
CA ALA A 15 -10.36 -1.08 -0.56
C ALA A 15 -9.10 -1.93 -0.78
N THR A 16 -7.95 -1.48 -0.28
CA THR A 16 -6.69 -2.23 -0.36
C THR A 16 -6.76 -3.49 0.48
N ILE A 17 -7.21 -3.38 1.73
CA ILE A 17 -7.40 -4.55 2.62
C ILE A 17 -8.33 -5.57 1.98
N GLU A 18 -9.44 -5.13 1.37
CA GLU A 18 -10.37 -6.03 0.68
C GLU A 18 -9.75 -6.68 -0.57
N LEU A 19 -8.89 -5.96 -1.31
CA LEU A 19 -8.12 -6.54 -2.41
C LEU A 19 -7.22 -7.68 -1.91
N PHE A 20 -6.49 -7.47 -0.82
CA PHE A 20 -5.65 -8.51 -0.20
C PHE A 20 -6.48 -9.70 0.30
N ARG A 21 -7.64 -9.42 0.92
CA ARG A 21 -8.58 -10.47 1.35
C ARG A 21 -9.04 -11.35 0.19
N ARG A 22 -9.35 -10.75 -0.96
CA ARG A 22 -9.71 -11.49 -2.18
C ARG A 22 -8.55 -12.28 -2.77
N ALA A 23 -7.32 -11.86 -2.53
CA ALA A 23 -6.10 -12.58 -2.90
C ALA A 23 -5.73 -13.70 -1.90
N GLY A 24 -6.47 -13.86 -0.80
CA GLY A 24 -6.25 -14.90 0.20
C GLY A 24 -5.45 -14.46 1.43
N PHE A 25 -5.18 -13.17 1.59
CA PHE A 25 -4.45 -12.62 2.74
C PHE A 25 -5.40 -11.95 3.74
N GLN A 26 -5.21 -12.23 5.02
CA GLN A 26 -5.95 -11.58 6.09
C GLN A 26 -5.15 -10.46 6.74
N ILE A 27 -5.46 -9.21 6.37
CA ILE A 27 -4.88 -8.01 6.98
C ILE A 27 -5.82 -7.46 8.07
N THR A 28 -5.32 -7.30 9.28
CA THR A 28 -6.05 -6.69 10.41
C THR A 28 -5.44 -5.36 10.79
N THR A 29 -6.24 -4.29 10.76
CA THR A 29 -5.83 -2.95 11.19
C THR A 29 -6.47 -2.57 12.52
N SER A 30 -5.83 -1.66 13.24
CA SER A 30 -6.44 -0.95 14.36
C SER A 30 -6.32 0.55 14.13
N SER A 31 -7.31 1.33 14.58
CA SER A 31 -7.41 2.77 14.28
C SER A 31 -6.19 3.61 14.71
N ARG A 32 -5.37 3.08 15.63
CA ARG A 32 -4.17 3.76 16.15
C ARG A 32 -2.86 3.14 15.68
N SER A 33 -2.87 1.96 15.04
CA SER A 33 -1.65 1.31 14.58
C SER A 33 -1.23 1.83 13.21
N TYR A 34 0.09 1.94 13.00
CA TYR A 34 0.69 2.11 11.67
C TYR A 34 1.19 0.79 11.09
N PHE A 35 1.07 -0.31 11.83
CA PHE A 35 1.55 -1.63 11.46
C PHE A 35 0.37 -2.62 11.52
N PRO A 36 -0.33 -2.83 10.40
CA PRO A 36 -1.32 -3.88 10.28
C PRO A 36 -0.69 -5.26 10.47
N ALA A 37 -1.43 -6.17 11.09
CA ALA A 37 -1.06 -7.58 11.10
C ALA A 37 -1.48 -8.23 9.78
N ILE A 38 -0.68 -9.15 9.26
CA ILE A 38 -1.00 -10.02 8.12
C ILE A 38 -0.73 -11.48 8.52
N ASP A 39 -1.47 -12.41 7.92
CA ASP A 39 -1.37 -13.86 8.17
C ASP A 39 -0.23 -14.54 7.38
N ASP A 40 0.62 -13.76 6.70
CA ASP A 40 1.80 -14.23 5.99
C ASP A 40 3.09 -13.87 6.78
N PRO A 41 3.90 -14.85 7.21
CA PRO A 41 5.12 -14.59 7.97
C PRO A 41 6.25 -13.94 7.14
N GLU A 42 6.15 -13.96 5.81
CA GLU A 42 7.14 -13.37 4.89
C GLU A 42 6.86 -11.89 4.60
N ILE A 43 5.73 -11.33 5.07
CA ILE A 43 5.29 -9.96 4.78
C ILE A 43 5.14 -9.16 6.08
N GLU A 44 5.57 -7.90 6.06
CA GLU A 44 5.28 -6.91 7.10
C GLU A 44 4.59 -5.69 6.47
N CYS A 45 3.40 -5.35 6.99
CA CYS A 45 2.61 -4.24 6.47
C CYS A 45 2.88 -2.94 7.25
N MET A 46 2.92 -1.83 6.51
CA MET A 46 2.99 -0.47 7.07
C MET A 46 1.91 0.42 6.43
N LEU A 47 1.16 1.15 7.25
CA LEU A 47 0.21 2.16 6.77
C LEU A 47 0.94 3.46 6.47
N ILE A 48 0.94 3.86 5.20
CA ILE A 48 1.68 5.01 4.69
C ILE A 48 0.71 5.92 3.94
N ARG A 49 0.86 7.24 4.06
CA ARG A 49 0.04 8.15 3.25
C ARG A 49 0.38 7.94 1.77
N ALA A 50 -0.62 7.87 0.91
CA ALA A 50 -0.41 7.60 -0.53
C ALA A 50 0.63 8.54 -1.17
N GLN A 51 0.60 9.82 -0.78
CA GLN A 51 1.53 10.88 -1.22
C GLN A 51 3.00 10.61 -0.88
N GLU A 52 3.26 9.83 0.17
CA GLU A 52 4.61 9.53 0.66
C GLU A 52 5.09 8.14 0.19
N MET A 53 4.18 7.29 -0.28
CA MET A 53 4.46 5.89 -0.60
C MET A 53 5.62 5.73 -1.59
N ALA A 54 5.60 6.50 -2.68
CA ALA A 54 6.58 6.37 -3.75
C ALA A 54 8.01 6.68 -3.25
N ARG A 55 8.16 7.73 -2.44
CA ARG A 55 9.45 8.10 -1.82
C ARG A 55 9.95 7.05 -0.84
N TYR A 56 9.05 6.47 -0.03
CA TYR A 56 9.44 5.41 0.91
C TYR A 56 9.95 4.14 0.21
N VAL A 57 9.41 3.83 -0.97
CA VAL A 57 9.89 2.72 -1.80
C VAL A 57 11.23 3.07 -2.45
N GLU A 58 11.36 4.28 -3.00
CA GLU A 58 12.61 4.78 -3.60
C GLU A 58 13.78 4.81 -2.60
N ASP A 59 13.52 5.28 -1.37
CA ASP A 59 14.51 5.35 -0.29
C ASP A 59 14.84 3.98 0.33
N GLY A 60 14.19 2.90 -0.11
CA GLY A 60 14.39 1.54 0.41
C GLY A 60 13.86 1.32 1.83
N VAL A 61 13.02 2.23 2.34
CA VAL A 61 12.33 2.05 3.62
C VAL A 61 11.28 0.95 3.50
N LEU A 62 10.57 0.92 2.37
CA LEU A 62 9.65 -0.12 1.95
C LEU A 62 10.21 -0.84 0.73
N ASP A 63 9.91 -2.12 0.60
CA ASP A 63 10.29 -2.90 -0.58
C ASP A 63 9.26 -2.74 -1.71
N ALA A 64 7.98 -2.56 -1.34
CA ALA A 64 6.87 -2.32 -2.27
C ALA A 64 5.75 -1.53 -1.59
N GLY A 65 4.86 -0.92 -2.38
CA GLY A 65 3.69 -0.23 -1.85
C GLY A 65 2.62 0.03 -2.90
N LEU A 66 1.38 0.25 -2.44
CA LEU A 66 0.27 0.63 -3.31
C LEU A 66 0.01 2.13 -3.20
N THR A 67 0.03 2.83 -4.33
CA THR A 67 -0.30 4.26 -4.40
C THR A 67 -0.90 4.63 -5.75
N GLY A 68 -1.47 5.83 -5.82
CA GLY A 68 -1.94 6.41 -7.07
C GLY A 68 -0.77 6.76 -7.99
N ARG A 69 -0.98 6.61 -9.31
CA ARG A 69 0.02 6.92 -10.33
C ARG A 69 0.41 8.41 -10.32
N ASP A 70 -0.57 9.27 -10.04
CA ASP A 70 -0.40 10.70 -9.81
C ASP A 70 0.69 10.98 -8.76
N TRP A 71 0.69 10.27 -7.63
CA TRP A 71 1.71 10.48 -6.61
C TRP A 71 3.11 10.02 -7.04
N VAL A 72 3.22 8.99 -7.87
CA VAL A 72 4.52 8.56 -8.40
C VAL A 72 5.08 9.64 -9.33
N GLU A 73 4.23 10.17 -10.21
CA GLU A 73 4.59 11.22 -11.17
C GLU A 73 4.91 12.55 -10.47
N GLU A 74 4.08 12.99 -9.53
CA GLU A 74 4.28 14.25 -8.78
C GLU A 74 5.53 14.25 -7.90
N ASN A 75 5.90 13.10 -7.33
CA ASN A 75 7.13 12.97 -6.55
C ASN A 75 8.38 12.78 -7.43
N GLU A 76 8.23 12.61 -8.75
CA GLU A 76 9.31 12.22 -9.67
C GLU A 76 10.11 10.99 -9.20
N ALA A 77 9.45 10.09 -8.47
CA ALA A 77 10.10 8.99 -7.77
C ALA A 77 10.56 7.90 -8.74
N LYS A 78 11.80 7.42 -8.58
CA LYS A 78 12.39 6.35 -9.40
C LYS A 78 12.03 4.97 -8.87
N VAL A 79 10.78 4.57 -9.09
CA VAL A 79 10.27 3.26 -8.70
C VAL A 79 9.89 2.42 -9.93
N HIS A 80 9.88 1.10 -9.77
CA HIS A 80 9.40 0.20 -10.81
C HIS A 80 7.89 -0.07 -10.62
N THR A 81 7.09 0.28 -11.62
CA THR A 81 5.66 -0.05 -11.64
C THR A 81 5.47 -1.54 -11.94
N VAL A 82 4.92 -2.29 -10.98
CA VAL A 82 4.71 -3.74 -11.11
C VAL A 82 3.40 -4.09 -11.81
N ALA A 83 2.30 -3.42 -11.42
CA ALA A 83 0.98 -3.69 -11.98
C ALA A 83 0.01 -2.52 -11.75
N ASP A 84 -0.92 -2.33 -12.68
CA ASP A 84 -2.10 -1.48 -12.47
C ASP A 84 -3.18 -2.26 -11.71
N LEU A 85 -3.66 -1.69 -10.61
CA LEU A 85 -4.69 -2.30 -9.77
C LEU A 85 -5.97 -1.46 -9.82
N ILE A 86 -7.01 -2.00 -10.45
CA ILE A 86 -8.33 -1.36 -10.54
C ILE A 86 -9.23 -1.92 -9.44
N TYR A 87 -9.12 -1.36 -8.23
CA TYR A 87 -9.82 -1.89 -7.05
C TYR A 87 -10.51 -0.81 -6.20
N ALA A 88 -10.15 0.45 -6.38
CA ALA A 88 -10.89 1.57 -5.83
C ALA A 88 -11.73 2.19 -6.95
N LYS A 89 -13.05 2.08 -6.86
CA LYS A 89 -13.92 2.95 -7.65
C LYS A 89 -13.66 4.37 -7.14
N GLN A 90 -13.04 5.22 -7.96
CA GLN A 90 -13.29 6.64 -7.88
C GLN A 90 -14.81 6.80 -7.98
N SER A 91 -15.46 7.13 -6.88
CA SER A 91 -16.79 7.75 -6.95
C SER A 91 -16.61 9.09 -7.65
N PHE A 92 -16.61 9.09 -8.97
CA PHE A 92 -17.14 10.21 -9.73
C PHE A 92 -18.64 10.19 -9.48
N GLY A 93 -19.06 10.92 -8.46
CA GLY A 93 -20.43 11.38 -8.27
C GLY A 93 -20.50 12.85 -8.62
#